data_AF-A0A930EXD5-F1
#
_entry.id   AF-A0A930EXD5-F1
#
_cell.length_a   1.000
_cell.length_b   1.000
_cell.length_c   1.000
_cell.angle_alpha   90.00
_cell.angle_beta   90.00
_cell.angle_gamma   90.00
#
_symmetry.space_group_name_H-M   'P 1'
#
loop_
_entity.id
_entity.type
_entity.pdbx_description
1 polymer ?
#
loop_
_entity_poly.entity_id
_entity_poly.type
_entity_poly.pdbx_seq_one_letter_code
_entity_poly.pdbx_strand_id
1 'polypeptide(L)'
;MNVIKRSGEELAFDMSKIENAITKANKATDPSHRTTAEVIRDITERVSNKCKSLKRSVSVEEIQDMVENELMKAQVFQVAHNYIT
;
A
#
# COMPACT_ATOMS: atom_id res chain seq x y z
N MET A 1 2.21 4.13 15.58
CA MET A 1 1.75 5.25 14.74
C MET A 1 0.26 5.03 14.51
N ASN A 2 -0.58 6.02 14.77
CA ASN A 2 -2.04 5.85 14.69
C ASN A 2 -2.53 6.41 13.35
N VAL A 3 -3.39 5.64 12.67
CA VAL A 3 -4.07 6.02 11.42
C VAL A 3 -5.46 6.49 11.80
N ILE A 4 -5.87 7.66 11.32
CA ILE A 4 -7.23 8.14 11.53
C ILE A 4 -8.06 7.72 10.31
N LYS A 5 -9.07 6.89 10.51
CA LYS A 5 -10.08 6.62 9.46
C LYS A 5 -10.97 7.85 9.24
N ARG A 6 -11.61 7.96 8.07
CA ARG A 6 -12.69 8.93 7.80
C ARG A 6 -13.83 8.89 8.83
N SER A 7 -14.01 7.77 9.53
CA SER A 7 -15.01 7.60 10.60
C SER A 7 -14.61 8.25 11.94
N GLY A 8 -13.38 8.76 12.08
CA GLY A 8 -12.85 9.28 13.36
C GLY A 8 -12.27 8.19 14.28
N GLU A 9 -12.29 6.92 13.87
CA GLU A 9 -11.61 5.85 14.60
C GLU A 9 -10.10 5.90 14.39
N GLU A 10 -9.35 5.90 15.50
CA GLU A 10 -7.92 5.63 15.49
C GLU A 10 -7.68 4.13 15.40
N LEU A 11 -7.16 3.69 14.26
CA LEU A 11 -6.67 2.32 14.08
C LEU A 11 -5.14 2.32 14.14
N ALA A 12 -4.59 1.34 14.84
CA ALA A 12 -3.16 1.09 14.79
C ALA A 12 -2.73 0.88 13.33
N PHE A 13 -1.73 1.64 12.88
CA PHE A 13 -1.12 1.44 11.57
C PHE A 13 -0.56 0.02 11.50
N ASP A 14 -1.20 -0.83 10.71
CA ASP A 14 -0.79 -2.21 10.50
C ASP A 14 -0.28 -2.37 9.07
N MET A 15 1.04 -2.45 8.93
CA MET A 15 1.71 -2.67 7.64
C MET A 15 1.25 -3.97 6.98
N SER A 16 0.86 -4.97 7.77
CA SER A 16 0.38 -6.26 7.26
C SER A 16 -0.89 -6.09 6.43
N LYS A 17 -1.71 -5.06 6.70
CA LYS A 17 -2.90 -4.78 5.87
C LYS A 17 -2.53 -4.27 4.48
N ILE A 18 -1.48 -3.45 4.37
CA ILE A 18 -0.98 -2.94 3.09
C ILE A 18 -0.40 -4.10 2.28
N GLU A 19 0.48 -4.89 2.90
CA GLU A 19 1.10 -6.05 2.26
C GLU A 19 0.05 -7.05 1.76
N ASN A 20 -0.95 -7.36 2.58
CA ASN A 20 -2.06 -8.24 2.21
C ASN A 20 -2.89 -7.67 1.06
N ALA A 21 -3.16 -6.36 1.05
CA ALA A 21 -3.91 -5.71 -0.01
C ALA A 21 -3.16 -5.73 -1.34
N ILE A 22 -1.86 -5.40 -1.34
CA ILE A 22 -1.01 -5.48 -2.54
C ILE A 22 -0.89 -6.93 -3.01
N THR A 23 -0.73 -7.89 -2.09
CA THR A 23 -0.67 -9.32 -2.43
C THR A 23 -1.97 -9.81 -3.06
N LYS A 24 -3.12 -9.34 -2.56
CA LYS A 24 -4.43 -9.67 -3.13
C LYS A 24 -4.58 -9.09 -4.54
N ALA A 25 -4.19 -7.84 -4.74
CA ALA A 25 -4.16 -7.20 -6.06
C ALA A 25 -3.25 -7.97 -7.03
N ASN A 26 -2.04 -8.32 -6.58
CA ASN A 26 -1.08 -9.10 -7.37
C ASN A 26 -1.62 -10.49 -7.74
N LYS A 27 -2.35 -11.17 -6.84
CA LYS A 27 -3.01 -12.45 -7.16
C LYS A 27 -4.14 -12.29 -8.18
N ALA A 28 -4.86 -11.17 -8.14
CA ALA A 28 -5.90 -10.82 -9.12
C ALA A 28 -5.33 -10.37 -10.48
N THR A 29 -4.06 -9.98 -10.52
CA THR A 29 -3.34 -9.66 -11.75
C THR A 29 -2.98 -10.92 -12.54
N ASP A 30 -3.00 -10.80 -13.87
CA ASP A 30 -2.56 -11.85 -14.80
C ASP A 30 -1.14 -12.32 -14.43
N PRO A 31 -0.87 -13.64 -14.37
CA PRO A 31 0.44 -14.20 -14.03
C PRO A 31 1.63 -13.56 -14.78
N SER A 32 1.45 -13.15 -16.03
CA SER A 32 2.49 -12.50 -16.85
C SER A 32 2.84 -11.08 -16.40
N HIS A 33 1.94 -10.42 -15.66
CA HIS A 33 2.08 -9.06 -15.16
C HIS A 33 2.20 -8.99 -13.63
N ARG A 34 2.32 -10.15 -12.97
CA ARG A 34 2.52 -10.22 -11.52
C ARG A 34 3.92 -9.72 -11.15
N THR A 35 4.00 -9.17 -9.95
CA THR A 35 5.27 -8.82 -9.33
C THR A 35 5.68 -9.86 -8.29
N THR A 36 6.94 -9.82 -7.86
CA THR A 36 7.49 -10.74 -6.87
C THR A 36 7.12 -10.31 -5.45
N ALA A 37 7.13 -11.25 -4.51
CA ALA A 37 6.92 -10.95 -3.09
C ALA A 37 7.96 -9.94 -2.54
N GLU A 38 9.20 -9.97 -3.08
CA GLU A 38 10.24 -9.01 -2.73
C GLU A 38 9.84 -7.58 -3.10
N VAL A 39 9.31 -7.35 -4.31
CA VAL A 39 8.85 -6.02 -4.74
C VAL A 39 7.68 -5.54 -3.87
N ILE A 40 6.74 -6.42 -3.52
CA ILE A 40 5.62 -6.09 -2.63
C ILE A 40 6.14 -5.65 -1.26
N ARG A 41 7.10 -6.38 -0.71
CA ARG A 41 7.71 -6.08 0.58
C ARG A 41 8.46 -4.75 0.55
N ASP A 42 9.24 -4.52 -0.51
CA ASP A 42 9.96 -3.27 -0.77
C ASP A 42 9.01 -2.07 -0.80
N ILE A 43 7.89 -2.18 -1.52
CA ILE A 43 6.86 -1.14 -1.60
C ILE A 43 6.23 -0.89 -0.22
N THR A 44 5.88 -1.97 0.49
CA THR A 44 5.30 -1.89 1.83
C THR A 44 6.23 -1.18 2.80
N GLU A 45 7.54 -1.49 2.74
CA GLU A 45 8.55 -0.85 3.58
C GLU A 45 8.73 0.64 3.23
N ARG A 46 8.77 0.99 1.94
CA ARG A 46 8.84 2.39 1.48
C ARG A 46 7.64 3.21 1.97
N VAL A 47 6.43 2.66 1.87
CA VAL A 47 5.21 3.31 2.38
C VAL A 47 5.25 3.42 3.89
N SER A 48 5.67 2.37 4.60
CA SER A 48 5.84 2.41 6.06
C SER A 48 6.80 3.49 6.51
N ASN A 49 7.95 3.63 5.84
CA ASN A 49 8.94 4.64 6.16
C ASN A 49 8.41 6.05 5.89
N LYS A 50 7.66 6.25 4.80
CA LYS A 50 6.93 7.50 4.54
C LYS A 50 5.92 7.80 5.65
N CYS A 51 5.09 6.84 6.03
CA CYS A 51 4.17 7.01 7.14
C CYS A 51 4.94 7.39 8.42
N LYS A 52 5.96 6.64 8.83
CA LYS A 52 6.77 6.95 10.02
C LYS A 52 7.40 8.35 9.98
N SER A 53 7.78 8.84 8.80
CA SER A 53 8.31 10.20 8.64
C SER A 53 7.25 11.29 8.86
N LEU A 54 5.98 10.98 8.59
CA LEU A 54 4.86 11.84 8.91
C LEU A 54 4.61 11.77 10.42
N LYS A 55 5.10 12.77 11.18
CA LYS A 55 4.85 12.92 12.63
C LYS A 55 3.39 13.29 12.97
N ARG A 56 2.44 12.90 12.12
CA ARG A 56 1.02 13.21 12.22
C ARG A 56 0.22 11.97 11.89
N SER A 57 -1.04 11.96 12.29
CA SER A 57 -1.99 10.96 11.83
C SER A 57 -2.14 11.05 10.30
N VAL A 58 -2.09 9.89 9.67
CA VAL A 58 -2.25 9.73 8.21
C VAL A 58 -3.62 9.10 7.99
N SER A 59 -4.33 9.55 6.96
CA SER A 59 -5.62 8.96 6.60
C SER A 59 -5.44 7.66 5.80
N VAL A 60 -6.50 6.86 5.72
CA VAL A 60 -6.48 5.65 4.87
C VAL A 60 -6.31 6.01 3.40
N GLU A 61 -6.93 7.09 2.92
CA GLU A 61 -6.76 7.57 1.54
C GLU A 61 -5.32 7.99 1.26
N GLU A 62 -4.68 8.73 2.17
CA GLU A 62 -3.26 9.11 1.99
C GLU A 62 -2.35 7.88 1.91
N ILE A 63 -2.63 6.84 2.68
CA ILE A 63 -1.89 5.57 2.60
C ILE A 63 -2.15 4.89 1.26
N GLN A 64 -3.38 4.89 0.76
CA GLN A 64 -3.72 4.34 -0.56
C GLN A 64 -2.97 5.07 -1.67
N ASP A 65 -2.98 6.41 -1.67
CA ASP A 65 -2.24 7.23 -2.62
C ASP A 65 -0.74 6.96 -2.55
N MET A 66 -0.19 6.76 -1.35
CA MET A 66 1.22 6.41 -1.18
C MET A 66 1.55 5.04 -1.78
N VAL A 67 0.69 4.05 -1.59
CA VAL A 67 0.87 2.70 -2.15
C VAL A 67 0.77 2.74 -3.67
N GLU A 68 -0.23 3.43 -4.21
CA GLU A 68 -0.39 3.62 -5.67
C GLU A 68 0.85 4.27 -6.27
N ASN A 69 1.33 5.38 -5.70
CA ASN A 69 2.51 6.06 -6.19
C ASN A 69 3.76 5.16 -6.21
N GLU A 70 3.94 4.32 -5.18
CA GLU A 70 5.08 3.38 -5.15
C GLU A 70 4.91 2.23 -6.14
N LEU A 71 3.70 1.72 -6.36
CA LEU A 71 3.41 0.72 -7.40
C LEU A 71 3.66 1.28 -8.80
N MET A 72 3.26 2.53 -9.05
CA MET A 72 3.51 3.23 -10.32
C MET A 72 5.01 3.45 -10.57
N LYS A 73 5.78 3.83 -9.53
CA LYS A 73 7.25 3.96 -9.62
C LYS A 73 7.96 2.63 -9.89
N ALA A 74 7.45 1.54 -9.32
CA ALA A 74 7.96 0.20 -9.56
C ALA A 74 7.53 -0.37 -10.94
N GLN A 75 6.85 0.44 -11.78
CA GLN A 75 6.36 0.08 -13.11
C GLN A 75 5.42 -1.14 -13.12
N VAL A 76 4.76 -1.44 -11.98
CA VAL A 76 3.80 -2.54 -11.83
C VAL A 76 2.36 -2.03 -12.02
N PHE A 77 2.11 -1.42 -13.17
CA PHE A 77 0.86 -0.74 -13.50
C PHE A 77 -0.39 -1.63 -13.36
N GLN A 78 -0.27 -2.90 -13.75
CA GLN A 78 -1.40 -3.85 -13.68
C GLN A 78 -1.77 -4.22 -12.24
N VAL A 79 -0.78 -4.28 -11.35
CA VAL A 79 -1.00 -4.51 -9.91
C VAL A 79 -1.56 -3.25 -9.26
N ALA A 80 -1.06 -2.06 -9.64
CA ALA A 80 -1.59 -0.77 -9.19
C ALA A 80 -3.08 -0.62 -9.54
N HIS A 81 -3.46 -0.95 -10.78
CA HIS A 81 -4.85 -0.89 -11.21
C HIS A 81 -5.75 -1.81 -10.37
N ASN A 82 -5.34 -3.07 -10.18
CA ASN A 82 -6.09 -4.04 -9.36
C ASN A 82 -6.07 -3.75 -7.85
N TYR A 83 -5.21 -2.85 -7.39
CA TYR A 83 -5.17 -2.42 -6.00
C TYR A 83 -6.23 -1.33 -5.73
N ILE A 84 -6.51 -0.49 -6.72
CA ILE A 84 -7.51 0.58 -6.65
C ILE A 84 -8.94 0.05 -6.88
N THR A 85 -9.07 -0.95 -7.77
CA THR A 85 -10.35 -1.50 -8.25
C THR A 85 -10.89 -2.62 -7.36
#